data_AF-A0A949GF58-F1
#
_entry.id   AF-A0A949GF58-F1
#
_cell.length_a   1.000
_cell.length_b   1.000
_cell.length_c   1.000
_cell.angle_alpha   90.00
_cell.angle_beta   90.00
_cell.angle_gamma   90.00
#
_symmetry.space_group_name_H-M   'P 1'
#
loop_
_entity.id
_entity.type
_entity.pdbx_description
1 polymer ?
#
loop_
_entity_poly.entity_id
_entity_poly.type
_entity_poly.pdbx_seq_one_letter_code
_entity_poly.pdbx_strand_id
1 'polypeptide(L)'
;MDHSLAKKAFEEIQARPYSLSPAAGVPSNNCYFKGVELIQRLAVMGYAVRGRVGETYWDKAIIPAPIVDLLPADILVTHFYPEVMVDGVWRIVDPSFQPSLAKYGFNIGAWEGTESTCFPITKLYTQEEALAYQQKWFDPVYQNDFFERGGPCWRALDQWFAGLK
;
A
#
# COMPACT_ATOMS: atom_id res chain seq x y z
N MET A 1 -1.44 1.08 -26.99
CA MET A 1 0.04 1.20 -26.86
C MET A 1 0.57 -0.17 -26.43
N ASP A 2 1.83 -0.56 -26.66
CA ASP A 2 2.34 -1.81 -26.06
C ASP A 2 2.62 -1.56 -24.57
N HIS A 3 1.92 -2.29 -23.70
CA HIS A 3 1.98 -2.16 -22.25
C HIS A 3 2.87 -3.21 -21.58
N SER A 4 3.55 -4.07 -22.35
CA SER A 4 4.32 -5.21 -21.85
C SER A 4 5.38 -4.83 -20.81
N LEU A 5 6.16 -3.76 -21.03
CA LEU A 5 7.18 -3.29 -20.09
C LEU A 5 6.58 -2.75 -18.79
N ALA A 6 5.46 -2.04 -18.88
CA ALA A 6 4.76 -1.47 -17.73
C ALA A 6 4.15 -2.59 -16.86
N LYS A 7 3.52 -3.58 -17.51
CA LYS A 7 3.03 -4.79 -16.86
C LYS A 7 4.16 -5.55 -16.15
N LYS A 8 5.30 -5.74 -16.83
CA LYS A 8 6.47 -6.40 -16.23
C LYS A 8 6.98 -5.65 -14.99
N ALA A 9 7.06 -4.33 -15.04
CA ALA A 9 7.46 -3.53 -13.88
C ALA A 9 6.48 -3.67 -12.70
N PHE A 10 5.17 -3.69 -12.97
CA PHE A 10 4.15 -3.98 -11.96
C PHE A 10 4.36 -5.36 -11.33
N GLU A 11 4.49 -6.42 -12.14
CA GLU A 11 4.65 -7.79 -11.66
C GLU A 11 5.94 -7.98 -10.85
N GLU A 12 7.05 -7.36 -11.27
CA GLU A 12 8.33 -7.37 -10.54
C GLU A 12 8.24 -6.72 -9.15
N ILE A 13 7.53 -5.60 -9.03
CA ILE A 13 7.33 -4.93 -7.74
C ILE A 13 6.35 -5.73 -6.88
N GLN A 14 5.27 -6.21 -7.48
CA GLN A 14 4.23 -6.97 -6.81
C GLN A 14 4.77 -8.27 -6.21
N ALA A 15 5.62 -8.99 -6.93
CA ALA A 15 6.18 -10.28 -6.51
C ALA A 15 7.02 -10.21 -5.22
N ARG A 16 7.48 -9.02 -4.81
CA ARG A 16 8.30 -8.87 -3.60
C ARG A 16 7.46 -9.15 -2.35
N PRO A 17 7.98 -9.87 -1.35
CA PRO A 17 7.25 -10.12 -0.11
C PRO A 17 6.86 -8.80 0.58
N TYR A 18 5.59 -8.67 0.95
CA TYR A 18 5.11 -7.54 1.75
C TYR A 18 5.80 -7.50 3.11
N SER A 19 6.20 -6.31 3.53
CA SER A 19 6.78 -6.04 4.85
C SER A 19 6.41 -4.64 5.31
N LEU A 20 6.37 -4.42 6.62
CA LEU A 20 6.12 -3.09 7.20
C LEU A 20 7.44 -2.43 7.62
N SER A 21 7.47 -1.10 7.61
CA SER A 21 8.59 -0.35 8.17
C SER A 21 8.52 -0.41 9.70
N PRO A 22 9.57 -0.87 10.39
CA PRO A 22 9.57 -0.93 11.85
C PRO A 22 9.80 0.44 12.51
N ALA A 23 10.28 1.43 11.75
CA ALA A 23 10.59 2.78 12.20
C ALA A 23 10.55 3.78 11.03
N ALA A 24 10.52 5.07 11.37
CA ALA A 24 10.58 6.16 10.41
C ALA A 24 11.85 6.08 9.55
N GLY A 25 11.71 6.36 8.26
CA GLY A 25 12.84 6.40 7.31
C GLY A 25 13.42 5.03 6.93
N VAL A 26 12.96 3.93 7.52
CA VAL A 26 13.41 2.58 7.14
C VAL A 26 12.60 2.11 5.93
N PRO A 27 13.23 1.83 4.77
CA PRO A 27 12.53 1.29 3.61
C PRO A 27 11.90 -0.07 3.91
N SER A 28 10.76 -0.34 3.29
CA SER A 28 10.08 -1.65 3.37
C SER A 28 9.36 -1.95 2.05
N ASN A 29 8.78 -3.14 1.94
CA ASN A 29 7.96 -3.54 0.80
C ASN A 29 6.46 -3.33 1.09
N ASN A 30 6.12 -2.24 1.78
CA ASN A 30 4.73 -1.89 2.05
C ASN A 30 4.07 -1.21 0.82
N CYS A 31 2.78 -0.91 0.96
CA CYS A 31 1.98 -0.28 -0.09
C CYS A 31 2.54 1.07 -0.57
N TYR A 32 3.06 1.88 0.36
CA TYR A 32 3.65 3.18 0.03
C TYR A 32 4.91 3.04 -0.81
N PHE A 33 5.92 2.30 -0.34
CA PHE A 33 7.21 2.19 -1.05
C PHE A 33 7.07 1.53 -2.41
N LYS A 34 6.33 0.41 -2.48
CA LYS A 34 6.05 -0.26 -3.75
C LYS A 34 5.26 0.63 -4.70
N GLY A 35 4.25 1.33 -4.20
CA GLY A 35 3.43 2.22 -5.01
C GLY A 35 4.22 3.40 -5.56
N VAL A 36 5.05 4.04 -4.73
CA VAL A 36 5.93 5.15 -5.17
C VAL A 36 6.91 4.67 -6.24
N GLU A 37 7.55 3.51 -6.05
CA GLU A 37 8.45 2.95 -7.05
C GLU A 37 7.73 2.68 -8.38
N LEU A 38 6.52 2.11 -8.33
CA LEU A 38 5.74 1.84 -9.53
C LEU A 38 5.38 3.13 -10.27
N ILE A 39 4.91 4.16 -9.55
CA ILE A 39 4.62 5.48 -10.12
C ILE A 39 5.86 6.05 -10.83
N GLN A 40 7.03 6.01 -10.20
CA GLN A 40 8.27 6.51 -10.79
C GLN A 40 8.65 5.75 -12.06
N ARG A 41 8.61 4.41 -12.04
CA ARG A 41 8.95 3.58 -13.21
C ARG A 41 7.98 3.85 -14.38
N LEU A 42 6.69 3.92 -14.11
CA LEU A 42 5.66 4.18 -15.12
C LEU A 42 5.76 5.60 -15.69
N ALA A 43 6.05 6.60 -14.86
CA ALA A 43 6.26 7.98 -15.31
C ALA A 43 7.43 8.09 -16.29
N VAL A 44 8.55 7.40 -16.01
CA VAL A 44 9.71 7.35 -16.92
C VAL A 44 9.36 6.69 -18.26
N MET A 45 8.40 5.75 -18.27
CA MET A 45 7.88 5.12 -19.48
C MET A 45 6.84 5.97 -20.23
N GLY A 46 6.54 7.19 -19.75
CA GLY A 46 5.62 8.13 -20.38
C GLY A 46 4.14 7.97 -20.02
N TYR A 47 3.82 7.17 -18.99
CA TYR A 47 2.44 7.05 -18.52
C TYR A 47 2.05 8.25 -17.66
N ALA A 48 0.81 8.71 -17.81
CA ALA A 48 0.19 9.54 -16.79
C ALA A 48 -0.15 8.66 -15.58
N VAL A 49 0.37 9.04 -14.42
CA VAL A 49 0.24 8.29 -13.17
C VAL A 49 -0.14 9.21 -12.02
N ARG A 50 -0.81 8.67 -11.00
CA ARG A 50 -1.09 9.38 -9.75
C ARG A 50 -1.13 8.41 -8.57
N GLY A 51 -0.76 8.92 -7.39
CA GLY A 51 -0.96 8.20 -6.14
C GLY A 51 -2.35 8.50 -5.56
N ARG A 52 -2.98 7.49 -4.96
CA ARG A 52 -4.22 7.64 -4.21
C ARG A 52 -3.96 7.23 -2.76
N VAL A 53 -4.61 7.94 -1.84
CA VAL A 53 -4.60 7.61 -0.41
C VAL A 53 -6.04 7.42 0.03
N GLY A 54 -6.30 6.35 0.78
CA GLY A 54 -7.60 6.13 1.39
C GLY A 54 -7.48 5.56 2.79
N GLU A 55 -8.49 5.81 3.61
CA GLU A 55 -8.64 5.16 4.91
C GLU A 55 -9.06 3.71 4.70
N THR A 56 -8.55 2.84 5.56
CA THR A 56 -8.88 1.42 5.56
C THR A 56 -8.91 0.90 6.99
N TYR A 57 -9.22 -0.37 7.15
CA TYR A 57 -9.24 -1.04 8.44
C TYR A 57 -8.68 -2.46 8.31
N TRP A 58 -8.16 -2.96 9.43
CA TRP A 58 -7.63 -4.32 9.54
C TRP A 58 -8.53 -5.27 10.33
N ASP A 59 -9.50 -4.74 11.07
CA ASP A 59 -10.43 -5.48 11.93
C ASP A 59 -11.35 -6.46 11.16
N LYS A 60 -11.61 -6.22 9.87
CA LYS A 60 -12.27 -7.17 8.96
C LYS A 60 -11.36 -7.73 7.87
N ALA A 61 -10.05 -7.54 8.02
CA ALA A 61 -9.05 -8.17 7.15
C ALA A 61 -8.67 -9.56 7.72
N ILE A 62 -7.95 -10.35 6.92
CA ILE A 62 -7.43 -11.69 7.24
C ILE A 62 -6.42 -11.68 8.42
N ILE A 63 -6.18 -10.51 9.00
CA ILE A 63 -5.18 -10.27 10.04
C ILE A 63 -5.71 -10.80 11.39
N PRO A 64 -4.90 -11.55 12.16
CA PRO A 64 -5.29 -12.03 13.48
C PRO A 64 -5.66 -10.89 14.44
N ALA A 65 -6.82 -11.01 15.10
CA ALA A 65 -7.31 -10.01 16.05
C ALA A 65 -6.28 -9.61 17.14
N PRO A 66 -5.51 -10.54 17.75
CA PRO A 66 -4.50 -10.16 18.74
C PRO A 66 -3.40 -9.23 18.22
N ILE A 67 -3.17 -9.19 16.90
CA ILE A 67 -2.23 -8.26 16.26
C ILE A 67 -2.91 -6.90 16.04
N VAL A 68 -4.17 -6.90 15.60
CA VAL A 68 -4.96 -5.68 15.40
C VAL A 68 -5.18 -4.94 16.72
N ASP A 69 -5.43 -5.68 17.81
CA ASP A 69 -5.66 -5.13 19.16
C ASP A 69 -4.44 -4.40 19.74
N LEU A 70 -3.24 -4.58 19.16
CA LEU A 70 -2.04 -3.83 19.53
C LEU A 70 -2.05 -2.39 18.99
N LEU A 71 -2.93 -2.07 18.04
CA LEU A 71 -3.01 -0.75 17.43
C LEU A 71 -3.91 0.16 18.26
N PRO A 72 -3.42 1.31 18.77
CA PRO A 72 -4.27 2.29 19.40
C PRO A 72 -5.40 2.77 18.48
N ALA A 73 -6.61 2.87 19.01
CA ALA A 73 -7.83 3.13 18.24
C ALA A 73 -7.87 4.50 17.53
N ASP A 74 -7.05 5.45 17.96
CA ASP A 74 -6.89 6.78 17.37
C ASP A 74 -5.81 6.82 16.27
N ILE A 75 -5.04 5.74 16.08
CA ILE A 75 -4.14 5.64 14.93
C ILE A 75 -4.95 5.28 13.69
N LEU A 76 -5.00 6.23 12.75
CA LEU A 76 -5.63 6.03 11.47
C LEU A 76 -4.82 5.09 10.58
N VAL A 77 -5.45 4.02 10.11
CA VAL A 77 -4.89 3.12 9.11
C VAL A 77 -5.24 3.64 7.72
N THR A 78 -4.22 3.80 6.88
CA THR A 78 -4.40 4.24 5.50
C THR A 78 -3.72 3.30 4.52
N HIS A 79 -4.22 3.32 3.30
CA HIS A 79 -3.65 2.60 2.17
C HIS A 79 -3.23 3.57 1.08
N PHE A 80 -2.07 3.32 0.47
CA PHE A 80 -1.58 4.04 -0.69
C PHE A 80 -1.54 3.11 -1.89
N TYR A 81 -2.07 3.53 -3.03
CA TYR A 81 -1.99 2.76 -4.27
C TYR A 81 -1.84 3.66 -5.50
N PRO A 82 -1.14 3.20 -6.55
CA PRO A 82 -1.07 3.90 -7.83
C PRO A 82 -2.32 3.74 -8.70
N GLU A 83 -2.61 4.78 -9.46
CA GLU A 83 -3.46 4.73 -10.65
C GLU A 83 -2.66 5.15 -11.89
N VAL A 84 -2.96 4.52 -13.02
CA VAL A 84 -2.29 4.75 -14.30
C VAL A 84 -3.31 4.95 -15.42
N MET A 85 -3.04 5.89 -16.32
CA MET A 85 -3.85 6.09 -17.53
C MET A 85 -3.43 5.07 -18.60
N VAL A 86 -4.32 4.14 -18.93
CA VAL A 86 -4.12 3.12 -19.97
C VAL A 86 -5.28 3.20 -20.95
N ASP A 87 -4.95 3.44 -22.22
CA ASP A 87 -5.94 3.57 -23.31
C ASP A 87 -7.11 4.53 -22.99
N GLY A 88 -6.80 5.66 -22.35
CA GLY A 88 -7.77 6.70 -22.01
C GLY A 88 -8.59 6.45 -20.73
N VAL A 89 -8.29 5.38 -19.99
CA VAL A 89 -8.97 5.03 -18.74
C VAL A 89 -7.97 5.00 -17.58
N TRP A 90 -8.33 5.63 -16.45
CA TRP A 90 -7.59 5.49 -15.20
C TRP A 90 -7.86 4.10 -14.60
N ARG A 91 -6.79 3.33 -14.37
CA ARG A 91 -6.84 2.00 -13.77
C ARG A 91 -6.09 1.97 -12.46
N ILE A 92 -6.64 1.24 -11.48
CA ILE A 92 -5.96 0.94 -10.21
C ILE A 92 -4.91 -0.13 -10.47
N VAL A 93 -3.65 0.14 -10.14
CA VAL A 93 -2.55 -0.83 -10.23
C VAL A 93 -1.87 -0.92 -8.88
N ASP A 94 -2.44 -1.73 -7.99
CA ASP A 94 -1.99 -1.89 -6.60
C ASP A 94 -0.95 -3.03 -6.46
N PRO A 95 0.35 -2.71 -6.30
CA PRO A 95 1.41 -3.72 -6.23
C PRO A 95 1.64 -4.23 -4.80
N SER A 96 0.76 -3.91 -3.85
CA SER A 96 1.05 -4.08 -2.42
C SER A 96 1.30 -5.54 -2.04
N PHE A 97 0.32 -6.42 -2.27
CA PHE A 97 0.45 -7.84 -1.95
C PHE A 97 0.97 -8.67 -3.11
N GLN A 98 1.92 -9.55 -2.80
CA GLN A 98 2.41 -10.55 -3.73
C GLN A 98 1.36 -11.64 -4.00
N PRO A 99 1.33 -12.24 -5.20
CA PRO A 99 0.29 -13.20 -5.58
C PRO A 99 0.15 -14.42 -4.67
N SER A 100 1.24 -14.84 -4.01
CA SER A 100 1.21 -15.99 -3.09
C SER A 100 0.29 -15.78 -1.88
N LEU A 101 -0.09 -14.54 -1.57
CA LEU A 101 -1.01 -14.23 -0.48
C LEU A 101 -2.48 -14.53 -0.80
N ALA A 102 -2.84 -14.69 -2.07
CA ALA A 102 -4.22 -14.97 -2.49
C ALA A 102 -4.83 -16.20 -1.80
N LYS A 103 -4.03 -17.23 -1.54
CA LYS A 103 -4.48 -18.48 -0.88
C LYS A 103 -4.91 -18.29 0.57
N TYR A 104 -4.53 -17.18 1.20
CA TYR A 104 -4.97 -16.80 2.53
C TYR A 104 -6.22 -15.89 2.48
N GLY A 105 -6.75 -15.63 1.29
CA GLY A 105 -7.94 -14.80 1.06
C GLY A 105 -7.64 -13.34 0.71
N PHE A 106 -6.36 -12.94 0.65
CA PHE A 106 -6.02 -11.53 0.37
C PHE A 106 -6.43 -11.14 -1.04
N ASN A 107 -6.92 -9.90 -1.17
CA ASN A 107 -7.18 -9.33 -2.49
C ASN A 107 -5.86 -8.92 -3.14
N ILE A 108 -5.57 -9.46 -4.32
CA ILE A 108 -4.33 -9.20 -5.04
C ILE A 108 -4.64 -8.28 -6.21
N GLY A 109 -3.94 -7.15 -6.29
CA GLY A 109 -4.05 -6.23 -7.42
C GLY A 109 -3.64 -6.89 -8.74
N ALA A 110 -4.13 -6.37 -9.86
CA ALA A 110 -3.75 -6.86 -11.18
C ALA A 110 -3.57 -5.69 -12.14
N TRP A 111 -2.66 -5.84 -13.10
CA TRP A 111 -2.43 -4.82 -14.14
C TRP A 111 -3.69 -4.52 -14.97
N GLU A 112 -4.44 -5.55 -15.33
CA GLU A 112 -5.68 -5.43 -16.11
C GLU A 112 -6.93 -5.25 -15.23
N GLY A 113 -6.77 -5.26 -13.90
CA GLY A 113 -7.89 -5.20 -12.96
C GLY A 113 -8.45 -3.78 -12.87
N THR A 114 -9.77 -3.64 -12.94
CA THR A 114 -10.40 -2.31 -12.93
C THR A 114 -10.68 -1.78 -11.53
N GLU A 115 -10.69 -2.60 -10.46
CA GLU A 115 -11.28 -2.17 -9.17
C GLU A 115 -10.66 -2.74 -7.87
N SER A 116 -9.61 -3.56 -7.90
CA SER A 116 -9.12 -4.22 -6.69
C SER A 116 -7.98 -3.46 -6.00
N THR A 117 -8.27 -2.82 -4.88
CA THR A 117 -7.28 -2.44 -3.86
C THR A 117 -7.08 -3.59 -2.88
N CYS A 118 -5.90 -3.71 -2.30
CA CYS A 118 -5.59 -4.84 -1.43
C CYS A 118 -6.37 -4.86 -0.10
N PHE A 119 -6.94 -3.72 0.29
CA PHE A 119 -7.83 -3.57 1.44
C PHE A 119 -9.08 -2.76 1.10
N PRO A 120 -10.22 -2.97 1.79
CA PRO A 120 -11.39 -2.14 1.62
C PRO A 120 -11.09 -0.67 1.93
N ILE A 121 -11.45 0.23 1.02
CA ILE A 121 -11.33 1.68 1.24
C ILE A 121 -12.64 2.22 1.81
N THR A 122 -12.59 2.80 3.01
CA THR A 122 -13.77 3.41 3.67
C THR A 122 -13.94 4.87 3.32
N LYS A 123 -12.85 5.57 3.10
CA LYS A 123 -12.83 6.95 2.62
C LYS A 123 -11.68 7.12 1.64
N LEU A 124 -11.99 7.53 0.42
CA LEU A 124 -10.99 7.91 -0.57
C LEU A 124 -10.74 9.42 -0.47
N TYR A 125 -9.48 9.81 -0.27
CA TYR A 125 -9.12 11.23 -0.21
C TYR A 125 -9.16 11.88 -1.59
N THR A 126 -9.59 13.14 -1.60
CA THR A 126 -9.31 14.07 -2.70
C THR A 126 -7.80 14.29 -2.81
N GLN A 127 -7.36 14.85 -3.95
CA GLN A 127 -5.93 15.16 -4.13
C GLN A 127 -5.42 16.13 -3.05
N GLU A 128 -6.23 17.12 -2.68
CA GLU A 128 -5.90 18.11 -1.66
C GLU A 128 -5.78 17.47 -0.27
N GLU A 129 -6.75 16.65 0.12
CA GLU A 129 -6.71 15.90 1.39
C GLU A 129 -5.50 14.96 1.45
N ALA A 130 -5.20 14.24 0.36
CA ALA A 130 -4.07 13.34 0.30
C ALA A 130 -2.73 14.09 0.46
N LEU A 131 -2.56 15.23 -0.21
CA LEU A 131 -1.35 16.06 -0.07
C LEU A 131 -1.22 16.62 1.34
N ALA A 132 -2.30 17.13 1.93
CA ALA A 132 -2.29 17.63 3.30
C ALA A 132 -1.98 16.52 4.33
N TYR A 133 -2.48 15.30 4.11
CA TYR A 133 -2.17 14.16 4.97
C TYR A 133 -0.73 13.70 4.80
N GLN A 134 -0.23 13.60 3.56
CA GLN A 134 1.16 13.22 3.27
C GLN A 134 2.17 14.21 3.83
N GLN A 135 1.84 15.50 3.93
CA GLN A 135 2.70 16.47 4.62
C GLN A 135 2.95 16.08 6.08
N LYS A 136 1.96 15.51 6.78
CA LYS A 136 2.12 14.99 8.15
C LYS A 136 3.07 13.80 8.20
N TRP A 137 3.18 13.01 7.14
CA TRP A 137 4.12 11.88 7.10
C TRP A 137 5.58 12.32 7.18
N PHE A 138 5.88 13.59 6.91
CA PHE A 138 7.22 14.17 7.03
C PHE A 138 7.42 14.98 8.32
N ASP A 139 6.38 15.09 9.16
CA ASP A 139 6.49 15.72 10.48
C ASP A 139 7.16 14.73 11.46
N PRO A 140 8.34 15.05 12.03
CA PRO A 140 9.04 14.16 12.96
C PRO A 140 8.23 13.83 14.22
N VAL A 141 7.38 14.75 14.70
CA VAL A 141 6.55 14.52 15.89
C VAL A 141 5.49 13.47 15.57
N TYR A 142 4.83 13.61 14.42
CA TYR A 142 3.85 12.65 13.96
C TYR A 142 4.48 11.28 13.69
N GLN A 143 5.64 11.23 13.03
CA GLN A 143 6.36 9.99 12.78
C GLN A 143 6.72 9.28 14.08
N ASN A 144 7.28 9.99 15.05
CA ASN A 144 7.66 9.40 16.34
C ASN A 144 6.45 8.82 17.06
N ASP A 145 5.34 9.57 17.17
CA ASP A 145 4.10 9.08 17.80
C ASP A 145 3.56 7.82 17.09
N PHE A 146 3.50 7.86 15.75
CA PHE A 146 2.99 6.77 14.92
C PHE A 146 3.80 5.48 15.07
N PHE A 147 5.14 5.57 15.08
CA PHE A 147 6.02 4.40 15.20
C PHE A 147 6.22 3.94 16.65
N GLU A 148 6.15 4.85 17.64
CA GLU A 148 6.24 4.49 19.04
C GLU A 148 4.99 3.74 19.49
N ARG A 149 3.82 4.34 19.27
CA ARG A 149 2.53 3.80 19.73
C ARG A 149 2.02 2.66 18.85
N GLY A 150 2.19 2.76 17.54
CA GLY A 150 1.81 1.69 16.60
C GLY A 150 2.87 0.60 16.44
N GLY A 151 4.10 0.84 16.90
CA GLY A 151 5.26 -0.03 16.76
C GLY A 151 5.03 -1.51 17.10
N PRO A 152 4.38 -1.84 18.24
CA PRO A 152 4.04 -3.22 18.58
C PRO A 152 3.21 -3.92 17.49
N CYS A 153 2.19 -3.25 16.95
CA CYS A 153 1.35 -3.76 15.88
C CYS A 153 2.16 -3.96 14.59
N TRP A 154 2.94 -2.96 14.16
CA TRP A 154 3.73 -3.04 12.92
C TRP A 154 4.71 -4.21 12.92
N ARG A 155 5.42 -4.42 14.04
CA ARG A 155 6.37 -5.54 14.20
C ARG A 155 5.67 -6.90 14.22
N ALA A 156 4.53 -7.00 14.90
CA ALA A 156 3.76 -8.23 14.94
C ALA A 156 3.19 -8.59 13.55
N LEU A 157 2.70 -7.59 12.80
CA LEU A 157 2.27 -7.77 11.42
C LEU A 157 3.41 -8.22 10.51
N ASP A 158 4.57 -7.57 10.60
CA ASP A 158 5.73 -7.91 9.77
C ASP A 158 6.18 -9.36 9.99
N GLN A 159 6.26 -9.79 11.25
CA GLN A 159 6.55 -11.17 11.61
C GLN A 159 5.48 -12.15 11.11
N TRP A 160 4.21 -11.79 11.21
CA TRP A 160 3.12 -12.62 10.73
C TRP A 160 3.16 -12.77 9.20
N PHE A 161 3.35 -11.69 8.44
CA PHE A 161 3.52 -11.74 6.99
C PHE A 161 4.74 -12.56 6.58
N ALA A 162 5.86 -12.46 7.30
CA ALA A 162 7.04 -13.29 7.06
C ALA A 162 6.78 -14.79 7.27
N GLY A 163 5.79 -15.14 8.08
CA GLY A 163 5.34 -16.52 8.32
C GLY A 163 4.42 -17.08 7.22
N LEU A 164 3.82 -16.22 6.38
CA LEU A 164 2.94 -16.63 5.29
C LEU A 164 3.78 -17.07 4.08
N LYS A 165 3.77 -18.38 3.77
CA LYS A 165 4.51 -19.00 2.66
C LYS A 165 3.57 -19.58 1.65
#